data_AF-A0A1G2M411-F1
#
_entry.id   AF-A0A1G2M411-F1
#
_cell.length_a   1.000
_cell.length_b   1.000
_cell.length_c   1.000
_cell.angle_alpha   90.00
_cell.angle_beta   90.00
_cell.angle_gamma   90.00
#
_symmetry.space_group_name_H-M   'P 1'
#
loop_
_entity.id
_entity.type
_entity.pdbx_description
1 polymer ?
#
loop_
_entity_poly.entity_id
_entity_poly.type
_entity_poly.pdbx_seq_one_letter_code
_entity_poly.pdbx_strand_id
1 'polypeptide(L)'
;MKKTRKIFFVMAGGGHDTDRHYYDTIKNKRSTNELAKFLKPEEVGLLETYAHGRPYAVWGAVPGSGNIRNWEAMEPGDYVMVYRQGKIILAAEIAMKMKNPSLAEYLWQKDSEGKTWELVYFMINEVDFNIDFKKLNEYFGYKESYHPQGFMAIEQTKADQILSKYGDLISLLKKLQNGEVVEKIEVDKSRVFEVVDEEVKKQPTEHSEMQWRLIRLGLRSHFDVWVPENDKHREWNGEQFRPMVLKDFHETLDVPVYIKNIDTVWKLGQSVKAAFEVENSTAVYSGILRLSDLRALTPNSSYPLFIVAPKERKQKVFNELHRPTFSNPYLNLDKIVKYLSYDSIRNLDETVKEDPTRFDIDWLLQKAETITLS
;
A
#
# COMPACT_ATOMS: atom_id res chain seq x y z
N MET A 1 -7.41 15.35 -13.63
CA MET A 1 -6.23 14.64 -14.20
C MET A 1 -5.84 13.55 -13.22
N LYS A 2 -5.60 12.31 -13.67
CA LYS A 2 -5.07 11.25 -12.81
C LYS A 2 -3.69 11.71 -12.33
N LYS A 3 -3.48 11.72 -11.02
CA LYS A 3 -2.18 12.10 -10.45
C LYS A 3 -1.18 10.99 -10.79
N THR A 4 -0.09 11.32 -11.47
CA THR A 4 0.99 10.37 -11.74
C THR A 4 1.94 10.34 -10.55
N ARG A 5 2.40 9.14 -10.17
CA ARG A 5 3.44 9.01 -9.15
C ARG A 5 4.81 9.15 -9.81
N LYS A 6 5.70 9.90 -9.18
CA LYS A 6 7.12 9.92 -9.53
C LYS A 6 7.81 8.78 -8.80
N ILE A 7 8.96 8.38 -9.33
CA ILE A 7 9.83 7.38 -8.73
C ILE A 7 11.21 8.02 -8.58
N PHE A 8 11.80 7.94 -7.39
CA PHE A 8 13.10 8.50 -7.07
C PHE A 8 14.11 7.42 -6.71
N PHE A 9 15.37 7.66 -7.03
CA PHE A 9 16.50 6.93 -6.48
C PHE A 9 17.26 7.80 -5.50
N VAL A 10 17.68 7.20 -4.39
CA VAL A 10 18.65 7.81 -3.48
C VAL A 10 19.78 6.84 -3.15
N MET A 11 21.01 7.33 -3.20
CA MET A 11 22.18 6.56 -2.79
C MET A 11 22.35 6.61 -1.27
N ALA A 12 22.27 5.46 -0.61
CA ALA A 12 22.64 5.28 0.81
C ALA A 12 24.00 4.59 0.92
N GLY A 13 25.00 5.10 0.21
CA GLY A 13 26.37 4.58 0.23
C GLY A 13 27.27 5.34 -0.73
N GLY A 14 28.59 5.26 -0.50
CA GLY A 14 29.61 5.94 -1.32
C GLY A 14 30.50 6.94 -0.57
N GLY A 15 30.26 7.16 0.73
CA GLY A 15 31.14 7.92 1.64
C GLY A 15 30.93 7.52 3.11
N HIS A 16 31.90 7.81 3.98
CA HIS A 16 31.90 7.41 5.40
C HIS A 16 30.62 7.80 6.15
N ASP A 17 30.07 9.00 5.87
CA ASP A 17 28.86 9.49 6.54
C ASP A 17 27.57 8.82 6.03
N THR A 18 27.51 8.46 4.74
CA THR A 18 26.30 7.85 4.15
C THR A 18 25.97 6.47 4.69
N ASP A 19 26.98 5.70 5.09
CA ASP A 19 26.78 4.40 5.73
C ASP A 19 26.22 4.56 7.15
N ARG A 20 26.67 5.57 7.91
CA ARG A 20 26.13 5.88 9.24
C ARG A 20 24.65 6.24 9.14
N HIS A 21 24.29 7.12 8.21
CA HIS A 21 22.91 7.60 8.05
C HIS A 21 21.94 6.47 7.72
N TYR A 22 22.38 5.49 6.94
CA TYR A 22 21.59 4.29 6.69
C TYR A 22 21.17 3.63 8.00
N TYR A 23 22.10 3.45 8.93
CA TYR A 23 21.74 2.90 10.25
C TYR A 23 20.92 3.88 11.08
N ASP A 24 21.22 5.17 11.03
CA ASP A 24 20.53 6.17 11.85
C ASP A 24 19.04 6.26 11.52
N THR A 25 18.64 6.19 10.25
CA THR A 25 17.26 6.56 9.89
C THR A 25 16.59 5.67 8.85
N ILE A 26 17.31 4.76 8.21
CA ILE A 26 16.71 3.74 7.31
C ILE A 26 16.53 2.42 8.05
N LYS A 27 17.62 1.90 8.63
CA LYS A 27 17.59 0.65 9.39
C LYS A 27 16.93 0.81 10.75
N ASN A 28 17.30 1.86 11.48
CA ASN A 28 16.69 2.22 12.75
C ASN A 28 15.64 3.32 12.51
N LYS A 29 14.41 2.88 12.22
CA LYS A 29 13.27 3.76 11.98
C LYS A 29 13.01 4.70 13.16
N ARG A 30 12.44 5.87 12.88
CA ARG A 30 12.18 6.94 13.85
C ARG A 30 10.68 7.06 14.12
N SER A 31 10.33 7.63 15.27
CA SER A 31 8.93 7.81 15.67
C SER A 31 8.50 9.27 15.63
N THR A 32 7.22 9.55 15.39
CA THR A 32 6.70 10.92 15.44
C THR A 32 6.93 11.57 16.80
N ASN A 33 6.76 10.83 17.89
CA ASN A 33 6.97 11.36 19.24
C ASN A 33 8.42 11.83 19.48
N GLU A 34 9.41 11.06 18.99
CA GLU A 34 10.82 11.44 19.05
C GLU A 34 11.11 12.75 18.29
N LEU A 35 10.52 12.88 17.10
CA LEU A 35 10.81 13.98 16.19
C LEU A 35 9.93 15.21 16.45
N ALA A 36 8.84 15.09 17.20
CA ALA A 36 7.84 16.14 17.42
C ALA A 36 8.43 17.49 17.87
N LYS A 37 9.51 17.47 18.66
CA LYS A 37 10.19 18.70 19.12
C LYS A 37 10.84 19.52 18.00
N PHE A 38 11.02 18.95 16.81
CA PHE A 38 11.57 19.63 15.63
C PHE A 38 10.50 19.98 14.59
N LEU A 39 9.25 19.60 14.84
CA LEU A 39 8.13 19.68 13.90
C LEU A 39 7.07 20.62 14.43
N LYS A 40 6.31 21.22 13.51
CA LYS A 40 5.12 21.99 13.87
C LYS A 40 3.95 21.04 14.18
N PRO A 41 2.96 21.45 14.98
CA PRO A 41 1.80 20.60 15.31
C PRO A 41 1.07 20.04 14.10
N GLU A 42 0.94 20.82 13.01
CA GLU A 42 0.34 20.36 11.77
C GLU A 42 1.16 19.29 11.04
N GLU A 43 2.49 19.34 11.14
CA GLU A 43 3.40 18.35 10.54
C GLU A 43 3.40 17.05 11.35
N VAL A 44 3.32 17.16 12.68
CA VAL A 44 3.10 16.03 13.59
C VAL A 44 1.79 15.33 13.25
N GLY A 45 0.68 16.07 13.16
CA GLY A 45 -0.62 15.51 12.80
C GLY A 45 -0.65 14.84 11.43
N LEU A 46 0.08 15.40 10.45
CA LEU A 46 0.21 14.80 9.12
C LEU A 46 0.98 13.47 9.16
N LEU A 47 2.10 13.41 9.89
CA LEU A 47 2.87 12.18 10.08
C LEU A 47 2.09 11.13 10.88
N GLU A 48 1.35 11.54 11.90
CA GLU A 48 0.44 10.64 12.63
C GLU A 48 -0.63 10.07 11.71
N THR A 49 -1.20 10.89 10.84
CA THR A 49 -2.19 10.45 9.84
C THR A 49 -1.59 9.47 8.83
N TYR A 50 -0.37 9.72 8.35
CA TYR A 50 0.24 8.88 7.32
C TYR A 50 0.90 7.61 7.84
N ALA A 51 1.58 7.69 8.98
CA ALA A 51 2.27 6.56 9.59
C ALA A 51 1.39 5.77 10.57
N HIS A 52 0.26 6.34 11.00
CA HIS A 52 -0.63 5.79 12.03
C HIS A 52 0.15 5.34 13.29
N GLY A 53 1.08 6.20 13.75
CA GLY A 53 1.93 5.93 14.92
C GLY A 53 3.07 4.93 14.69
N ARG A 54 3.18 4.32 13.52
CA ARG A 54 4.26 3.38 13.19
C ARG A 54 5.60 4.12 13.04
N PRO A 55 6.72 3.51 13.45
CA PRO A 55 8.03 4.03 13.09
C PRO A 55 8.23 4.02 11.58
N TYR A 56 8.90 5.04 11.05
CA TYR A 56 9.14 5.22 9.62
C TYR A 56 10.61 5.51 9.34
N ALA A 57 11.01 5.31 8.08
CA ALA A 57 12.34 5.68 7.62
C ALA A 57 12.39 7.18 7.31
N VAL A 58 13.55 7.81 7.53
CA VAL A 58 13.78 9.23 7.24
C VAL A 58 15.07 9.36 6.43
N TRP A 59 15.10 10.27 5.47
CA TRP A 59 16.32 10.57 4.73
C TRP A 59 16.41 12.05 4.39
N GLY A 60 17.60 12.49 4.02
CA GLY A 60 17.88 13.87 3.70
C GLY A 60 18.91 14.03 2.61
N ALA A 61 18.95 15.21 2.01
CA ALA A 61 19.99 15.60 1.05
C ALA A 61 20.59 16.94 1.44
N VAL A 62 21.90 17.10 1.20
CA VAL A 62 22.56 18.40 1.32
C VAL A 62 22.05 19.31 0.20
N PRO A 63 21.72 20.58 0.47
CA PRO A 63 21.29 21.52 -0.55
C PRO A 63 22.34 21.68 -1.64
N GLY A 64 21.89 21.49 -2.87
CA GLY A 64 22.61 21.72 -4.10
C GLY A 64 21.60 21.79 -5.22
N SER A 65 21.93 22.45 -6.34
CA SER A 65 20.97 22.71 -7.42
C SER A 65 20.21 21.45 -7.88
N GLY A 66 20.92 20.31 -8.02
CA GLY A 66 20.32 19.02 -8.36
C GLY A 66 19.39 18.46 -7.26
N ASN A 67 19.87 18.44 -6.01
CA ASN A 67 19.11 17.91 -4.88
C ASN A 67 17.86 18.73 -4.59
N ILE A 68 17.96 20.07 -4.65
CA ILE A 68 16.81 20.97 -4.48
C ILE A 68 15.77 20.68 -5.55
N ARG A 69 16.16 20.65 -6.83
CA ARG A 69 15.22 20.37 -7.93
C ARG A 69 14.50 19.03 -7.75
N ASN A 70 15.22 17.97 -7.40
CA ASN A 70 14.62 16.64 -7.21
C ASN A 70 13.74 16.60 -5.95
N TRP A 71 14.18 17.22 -4.85
CA TRP A 71 13.42 17.31 -3.61
C TRP A 71 12.15 18.14 -3.79
N GLU A 72 12.19 19.27 -4.50
CA GLU A 72 11.03 20.09 -4.84
C GLU A 72 10.00 19.35 -5.70
N ALA A 73 10.46 18.44 -6.58
CA ALA A 73 9.59 17.62 -7.39
C ALA A 73 8.86 16.50 -6.60
N MET A 74 9.35 16.10 -5.42
CA MET A 74 8.71 15.04 -4.61
C MET A 74 7.35 15.46 -4.07
N GLU A 75 6.39 14.55 -4.07
CA GLU A 75 5.06 14.75 -3.50
C GLU A 75 4.67 13.56 -2.62
N PRO A 76 3.74 13.75 -1.65
CA PRO A 76 3.17 12.63 -0.91
C PRO A 76 2.60 11.54 -1.84
N GLY A 77 3.01 10.30 -1.59
CA GLY A 77 2.68 9.09 -2.34
C GLY A 77 3.61 8.75 -3.50
N ASP A 78 4.59 9.61 -3.83
CA ASP A 78 5.66 9.22 -4.76
C ASP A 78 6.48 8.06 -4.18
N TYR A 79 7.08 7.26 -5.05
CA TYR A 79 7.96 6.18 -4.62
C TYR A 79 9.41 6.64 -4.51
N VAL A 80 10.13 6.09 -3.54
CA VAL A 80 11.59 6.21 -3.45
C VAL A 80 12.21 4.83 -3.26
N MET A 81 13.28 4.58 -4.00
CA MET A 81 14.13 3.41 -3.86
C MET A 81 15.49 3.83 -3.32
N VAL A 82 15.88 3.20 -2.21
CA VAL A 82 17.19 3.36 -1.61
C VAL A 82 18.14 2.35 -2.23
N TYR A 83 19.19 2.86 -2.85
CA TYR A 83 20.22 2.10 -3.55
C TYR A 83 21.53 2.12 -2.77
N ARG A 84 22.12 0.94 -2.56
CA ARG A 84 23.39 0.76 -1.86
C ARG A 84 24.14 -0.45 -2.42
N GLN A 85 25.43 -0.29 -2.69
CA GLN A 85 26.33 -1.37 -3.13
C GLN A 85 25.78 -2.20 -4.32
N GLY A 86 25.25 -1.54 -5.34
CA GLY A 86 24.71 -2.22 -6.53
C GLY A 86 23.27 -2.70 -6.39
N LYS A 87 22.63 -2.52 -5.23
CA LYS A 87 21.34 -3.12 -4.92
C LYS A 87 20.30 -2.11 -4.45
N ILE A 88 19.03 -2.38 -4.76
CA ILE A 88 17.92 -1.79 -4.04
C ILE A 88 17.79 -2.50 -2.69
N ILE A 89 17.96 -1.73 -1.62
CA ILE A 89 17.91 -2.24 -0.25
C ILE A 89 16.59 -1.91 0.46
N LEU A 90 15.88 -0.89 -0.03
CA LEU A 90 14.59 -0.48 0.50
C LEU A 90 13.81 0.26 -0.59
N ALA A 91 12.49 0.08 -0.63
CA ALA A 91 11.59 0.95 -1.36
C ALA A 91 10.42 1.37 -0.47
N ALA A 92 9.95 2.60 -0.63
CA ALA A 92 8.94 3.21 0.23
C ALA A 92 8.10 4.24 -0.52
N GLU A 93 7.02 4.69 0.12
CA GLU A 93 6.23 5.84 -0.30
C GLU A 93 6.64 7.09 0.50
N ILE A 94 6.72 8.25 -0.18
CA ILE A 94 6.94 9.54 0.49
C ILE A 94 5.68 9.92 1.26
N ALA A 95 5.79 10.12 2.57
CA ALA A 95 4.71 10.66 3.40
C ALA A 95 4.66 12.18 3.30
N MET A 96 5.79 12.84 3.57
CA MET A 96 5.95 14.28 3.45
C MET A 96 7.43 14.66 3.33
N LYS A 97 7.68 15.94 3.09
CA LYS A 97 9.03 16.51 3.01
C LYS A 97 9.09 17.88 3.68
N MET A 98 10.26 18.25 4.19
CA MET A 98 10.52 19.59 4.73
C MET A 98 11.98 20.01 4.61
N LYS A 99 12.21 21.31 4.58
CA LYS A 99 13.55 21.86 4.75
C LYS A 99 13.77 22.16 6.24
N ASN A 100 14.58 21.35 6.93
CA ASN A 100 14.74 21.45 8.38
C ASN A 100 16.18 21.13 8.82
N PRO A 101 17.04 22.16 8.96
CA PRO A 101 18.43 21.99 9.37
C PRO A 101 18.56 21.43 10.79
N SER A 102 17.74 21.91 11.74
CA SER A 102 17.79 21.46 13.14
C SER A 102 17.49 19.97 13.29
N LEU A 103 16.50 19.47 12.55
CA LEU A 103 16.19 18.05 12.49
C LEU A 103 17.33 17.26 11.83
N ALA A 104 17.85 17.74 10.72
CA ALA A 104 18.93 17.06 10.00
C ALA A 104 20.22 16.98 10.84
N GLU A 105 20.57 18.03 11.59
CA GLU A 105 21.70 18.02 12.51
C GLU A 105 21.50 17.03 13.66
N TYR A 106 20.26 16.90 14.17
CA TYR A 106 19.94 15.90 15.19
C TYR A 106 20.08 14.47 14.66
N LEU A 107 19.63 14.21 13.43
CA LEU A 107 19.63 12.88 12.84
C LEU A 107 21.01 12.47 12.29
N TRP A 108 21.74 13.40 11.68
CA TRP A 108 22.91 13.10 10.84
C TRP A 108 24.11 14.02 11.08
N GLN A 109 24.03 14.95 12.03
CA GLN A 109 25.10 15.90 12.35
C GLN A 109 25.44 16.80 11.15
N LYS A 110 26.67 17.33 11.12
CA LYS A 110 27.23 18.09 10.01
C LYS A 110 28.39 17.33 9.38
N ASP A 111 28.59 17.53 8.09
CA ASP A 111 29.78 17.07 7.39
C ASP A 111 31.01 17.93 7.74
N SER A 112 32.18 17.58 7.18
CA SER A 112 33.43 18.32 7.38
C SER A 112 33.40 19.76 6.86
N GLU A 113 32.45 20.11 5.98
CA GLU A 113 32.24 21.46 5.46
C GLU A 113 31.20 22.24 6.28
N GLY A 114 30.68 21.67 7.37
CA GLY A 114 29.67 22.29 8.22
C GLY A 114 28.26 22.28 7.62
N LYS A 115 28.02 21.51 6.55
CA LYS A 115 26.69 21.36 5.93
C LYS A 115 25.94 20.18 6.55
N THR A 116 24.62 20.17 6.40
CA THR A 116 23.77 19.06 6.84
C THR A 116 22.74 18.71 5.76
N TRP A 117 22.10 17.56 5.91
CA TRP A 117 21.13 16.98 4.97
C TRP A 117 19.73 17.58 5.17
N GLU A 118 19.63 18.90 5.17
CA GLU A 118 18.43 19.66 5.55
C GLU A 118 17.22 19.48 4.61
N LEU A 119 17.38 18.91 3.42
CA LEU A 119 16.27 18.56 2.52
C LEU A 119 15.67 17.20 2.94
N VAL A 120 14.93 17.21 4.05
CA VAL A 120 14.40 16.02 4.71
C VAL A 120 13.14 15.50 4.02
N TYR A 121 12.98 14.20 3.98
CA TYR A 121 11.74 13.53 3.59
C TYR A 121 11.52 12.24 4.39
N PHE A 122 10.24 11.93 4.60
CA PHE A 122 9.76 10.85 5.45
C PHE A 122 9.17 9.74 4.59
N MET A 123 9.50 8.50 4.90
CA MET A 123 9.20 7.32 4.11
C MET A 123 8.36 6.34 4.91
N ILE A 124 7.16 6.05 4.42
CA ILE A 124 6.23 5.07 4.97
C ILE A 124 6.08 3.90 3.99
N ASN A 125 5.36 2.85 4.40
CA ASN A 125 5.12 1.67 3.56
C ASN A 125 6.42 1.00 3.09
N GLU A 126 7.50 1.16 3.84
CA GLU A 126 8.81 0.71 3.47
C GLU A 126 8.94 -0.82 3.53
N VAL A 127 9.59 -1.37 2.51
CA VAL A 127 9.88 -2.80 2.40
C VAL A 127 11.38 -2.95 2.12
N ASP A 128 12.02 -3.81 2.91
CA ASP A 128 13.43 -4.17 2.73
C ASP A 128 13.59 -5.09 1.51
N PHE A 129 14.63 -4.81 0.72
CA PHE A 129 14.96 -5.56 -0.48
C PHE A 129 16.44 -5.95 -0.53
N ASN A 130 16.75 -6.90 -1.40
CA ASN A 130 18.11 -7.31 -1.75
C ASN A 130 18.17 -7.60 -3.26
N ILE A 131 17.77 -6.62 -4.07
CA ILE A 131 17.63 -6.78 -5.52
C ILE A 131 18.79 -6.09 -6.22
N ASP A 132 19.54 -6.83 -7.04
CA ASP A 132 20.52 -6.22 -7.94
C ASP A 132 19.81 -5.25 -8.88
N PHE A 133 20.24 -3.99 -8.87
CA PHE A 133 19.63 -2.95 -9.68
C PHE A 133 19.64 -3.28 -11.18
N LYS A 134 20.59 -4.08 -11.66
CA LYS A 134 20.64 -4.54 -13.04
C LYS A 134 19.36 -5.26 -13.47
N LYS A 135 18.70 -5.98 -12.55
CA LYS A 135 17.41 -6.64 -12.82
C LYS A 135 16.29 -5.64 -13.13
N LEU A 136 16.42 -4.39 -12.68
CA LEU A 136 15.43 -3.35 -12.92
C LEU A 136 15.64 -2.62 -14.25
N ASN A 137 16.85 -2.68 -14.81
CA ASN A 137 17.19 -1.94 -16.04
C ASN A 137 16.25 -2.30 -17.20
N GLU A 138 15.85 -3.56 -17.34
CA GLU A 138 14.91 -3.96 -18.40
C GLU A 138 13.52 -3.33 -18.23
N TYR A 139 13.03 -3.21 -16.99
CA TYR A 139 11.71 -2.65 -16.69
C TYR A 139 11.69 -1.14 -16.91
N PHE A 140 12.77 -0.45 -16.56
CA PHE A 140 12.93 0.99 -16.79
C PHE A 140 13.37 1.34 -18.23
N GLY A 141 13.63 0.34 -19.08
CA GLY A 141 14.17 0.56 -20.42
C GLY A 141 15.54 1.26 -20.39
N TYR A 142 16.38 0.91 -19.42
CA TYR A 142 17.77 1.33 -19.33
C TYR A 142 18.70 0.29 -19.94
N LYS A 143 19.92 0.71 -20.29
CA LYS A 143 20.98 -0.21 -20.68
C LYS A 143 21.36 -1.08 -19.48
N GLU A 144 21.79 -2.32 -19.71
CA GLU A 144 22.19 -3.24 -18.64
C GLU A 144 23.32 -2.67 -17.76
N SER A 145 24.22 -1.89 -18.34
CA SER A 145 25.33 -1.22 -17.66
C SER A 145 24.94 0.06 -16.89
N TYR A 146 23.67 0.47 -16.92
CA TYR A 146 23.22 1.67 -16.25
C TYR A 146 23.18 1.46 -14.73
N HIS A 147 23.69 2.45 -14.01
CA HIS A 147 23.65 2.53 -12.56
C HIS A 147 23.13 3.91 -12.15
N PRO A 148 22.23 4.01 -11.15
CA PRO A 148 21.72 5.27 -10.67
C PRO A 148 22.84 6.04 -9.96
N GLN A 149 22.76 7.37 -10.00
CA GLN A 149 23.75 8.25 -9.38
C GLN A 149 23.08 9.29 -8.49
N GLY A 150 23.64 9.49 -7.31
CA GLY A 150 23.19 10.48 -6.33
C GLY A 150 21.71 10.32 -5.96
N PHE A 151 21.07 11.47 -5.75
CA PHE A 151 19.64 11.58 -5.57
C PHE A 151 19.01 12.08 -6.88
N MET A 152 18.10 11.31 -7.49
CA MET A 152 17.52 11.63 -8.79
C MET A 152 16.08 11.15 -8.95
N ALA A 153 15.30 11.87 -9.75
CA ALA A 153 13.99 11.42 -10.24
C ALA A 153 14.18 10.56 -11.51
N ILE A 154 13.37 9.50 -11.63
CA ILE A 154 13.19 8.76 -12.87
C ILE A 154 12.35 9.61 -13.83
N GLU A 155 12.68 9.58 -15.11
CA GLU A 155 11.90 10.24 -16.15
C GLU A 155 10.42 9.81 -16.08
N GLN A 156 9.50 10.78 -16.07
CA GLN A 156 8.09 10.52 -15.80
C GLN A 156 7.48 9.50 -16.77
N THR A 157 7.85 9.55 -18.05
CA THR A 157 7.40 8.59 -19.08
C THR A 157 7.77 7.15 -18.74
N LYS A 158 8.98 6.92 -18.20
CA LYS A 158 9.45 5.60 -17.76
C LYS A 158 8.75 5.15 -16.48
N ALA A 159 8.54 6.06 -15.53
CA ALA A 159 7.77 5.78 -14.32
C ALA A 159 6.33 5.38 -14.67
N ASP A 160 5.66 6.17 -15.50
CA ASP A 160 4.30 5.89 -15.99
C ASP A 160 4.23 4.56 -16.75
N GLN A 161 5.24 4.26 -17.57
CA GLN A 161 5.32 2.98 -18.29
C GLN A 161 5.38 1.79 -17.34
N ILE A 162 6.15 1.87 -16.25
CA ILE A 162 6.22 0.77 -15.28
C ILE A 162 4.92 0.65 -14.51
N LEU A 163 4.41 1.75 -13.95
CA LEU A 163 3.19 1.73 -13.14
C LEU A 163 1.97 1.30 -13.96
N SER A 164 1.94 1.64 -15.25
CA SER A 164 0.89 1.20 -16.16
C SER A 164 1.01 -0.28 -16.55
N LYS A 165 2.23 -0.78 -16.83
CA LYS A 165 2.47 -2.15 -17.31
C LYS A 165 2.58 -3.19 -16.22
N TYR A 166 3.00 -2.82 -15.01
CA TYR A 166 3.33 -3.80 -13.95
C TYR A 166 2.59 -3.53 -12.63
N GLY A 167 1.90 -2.40 -12.50
CA GLY A 167 1.20 -2.02 -11.27
C GLY A 167 2.12 -1.30 -10.29
N ASP A 168 1.86 -1.45 -8.99
CA ASP A 168 2.64 -0.76 -7.97
C ASP A 168 4.09 -1.24 -7.91
N LEU A 169 5.01 -0.30 -7.64
CA LEU A 169 6.45 -0.56 -7.67
C LEU A 169 6.88 -1.57 -6.60
N ILE A 170 6.29 -1.50 -5.40
CA ILE A 170 6.69 -2.35 -4.27
C ILE A 170 6.36 -3.81 -4.56
N SER A 171 5.18 -4.11 -5.11
CA SER A 171 4.80 -5.48 -5.43
C SER A 171 5.61 -6.04 -6.60
N LEU A 172 5.93 -5.21 -7.61
CA LEU A 172 6.92 -5.56 -8.64
C LEU A 172 8.26 -5.99 -8.02
N LEU A 173 8.80 -5.18 -7.11
CA LEU A 173 10.07 -5.49 -6.44
C LEU A 173 9.97 -6.78 -5.59
N LYS A 174 8.86 -7.01 -4.89
CA LYS A 174 8.64 -8.27 -4.14
C LYS A 174 8.71 -9.50 -5.03
N LYS A 175 8.03 -9.48 -6.17
CA LYS A 175 8.11 -10.57 -7.15
C LYS A 175 9.54 -10.82 -7.61
N LEU A 176 10.26 -9.76 -7.98
CA LEU A 176 11.66 -9.85 -8.43
C LEU A 176 12.61 -10.39 -7.35
N GLN A 177 12.40 -10.00 -6.09
CA GLN A 177 13.16 -10.53 -4.96
C GLN A 177 12.92 -12.03 -4.76
N ASN A 178 11.66 -12.47 -4.86
CA ASN A 178 11.27 -13.87 -4.69
C ASN A 178 11.61 -14.75 -5.91
N GLY A 179 12.10 -14.16 -7.01
CA GLY A 179 12.34 -14.87 -8.26
C GLY A 179 11.06 -15.29 -8.98
N GLU A 180 9.94 -14.63 -8.67
CA GLU A 180 8.65 -14.87 -9.29
C GLU A 180 8.59 -14.18 -10.67
N VAL A 181 7.77 -14.74 -11.56
CA VAL A 181 7.49 -14.12 -12.85
C VAL A 181 6.66 -12.86 -12.65
N VAL A 182 7.16 -11.75 -13.19
CA VAL A 182 6.46 -10.47 -13.24
C VAL A 182 5.51 -10.48 -14.45
N GLU A 183 4.23 -10.28 -14.18
CA GLU A 183 3.18 -10.30 -15.19
C GLU A 183 2.96 -8.89 -15.74
N LYS A 184 2.79 -8.78 -17.07
CA LYS A 184 2.39 -7.53 -17.70
C LYS A 184 0.89 -7.39 -17.61
N ILE A 185 0.42 -6.19 -17.29
CA ILE A 185 -0.98 -5.80 -17.41
C ILE A 185 -1.26 -5.65 -18.90
N GLU A 186 -1.89 -6.66 -19.48
CA GLU A 186 -2.32 -6.66 -20.90
C GLU A 186 -3.73 -6.07 -21.09
N VAL A 187 -4.41 -5.75 -19.98
CA VAL A 187 -5.74 -5.16 -20.00
C VAL A 187 -5.66 -3.72 -20.47
N ASP A 188 -6.39 -3.39 -21.53
CA ASP A 188 -6.59 -2.03 -21.99
C ASP A 188 -7.34 -1.23 -20.92
N LYS A 189 -6.63 -0.42 -20.12
CA LYS A 189 -7.19 0.42 -19.05
C LYS A 189 -8.20 1.47 -19.59
N SER A 190 -8.27 1.70 -20.90
CA SER A 190 -9.29 2.57 -21.52
C SER A 190 -10.64 1.87 -21.68
N ARG A 191 -10.67 0.53 -21.65
CA ARG A 191 -11.88 -0.28 -21.48
C ARG A 191 -12.27 -0.23 -20.01
N VAL A 192 -12.78 0.92 -19.57
CA VAL A 192 -13.57 0.98 -18.36
C VAL A 192 -14.81 0.15 -18.65
N PHE A 193 -14.85 -1.10 -18.20
CA PHE A 193 -16.11 -1.80 -18.11
C PHE A 193 -16.89 -1.04 -17.05
N GLU A 194 -17.93 -0.31 -17.46
CA GLU A 194 -18.98 0.06 -16.52
C GLU A 194 -19.38 -1.25 -15.85
N VAL A 195 -18.97 -1.41 -14.58
CA VAL A 195 -19.46 -2.51 -13.78
C VAL A 195 -20.95 -2.26 -13.76
N VAL A 196 -21.70 -3.13 -14.44
CA VAL A 196 -23.14 -3.14 -14.30
C VAL A 196 -23.36 -3.35 -12.81
N ASP A 197 -23.78 -2.29 -12.14
CA ASP A 197 -24.17 -2.32 -10.75
C ASP A 197 -25.43 -3.19 -10.73
N GLU A 198 -25.25 -4.51 -10.70
CA GLU A 198 -26.32 -5.37 -10.29
C GLU A 198 -26.66 -4.89 -8.88
N GLU A 199 -27.77 -4.17 -8.75
CA GLU A 199 -28.41 -3.84 -7.47
C GLU A 199 -28.82 -5.15 -6.80
N VAL A 200 -27.82 -5.89 -6.32
CA VAL A 200 -28.03 -7.06 -5.51
C VAL A 200 -28.53 -6.53 -4.18
N LYS A 201 -29.82 -6.76 -3.90
CA LYS A 201 -30.44 -6.50 -2.61
C LYS A 201 -29.74 -7.33 -1.53
N LYS A 202 -28.62 -6.82 -1.00
CA LYS A 202 -27.95 -7.34 0.19
C LYS A 202 -28.98 -7.30 1.32
N GLN A 203 -29.09 -8.35 2.14
CA GLN A 203 -29.87 -8.21 3.38
C GLN A 203 -29.21 -7.08 4.19
N PRO A 204 -29.89 -5.94 4.41
CA PRO A 204 -29.18 -4.71 4.77
C PRO A 204 -28.47 -4.77 6.11
N THR A 205 -28.96 -5.60 7.04
CA THR A 205 -28.50 -5.64 8.42
C THR A 205 -27.14 -6.33 8.57
N GLU A 206 -26.99 -7.60 8.18
CA GLU A 206 -25.72 -8.32 8.37
C GLU A 206 -24.58 -7.77 7.50
N HIS A 207 -24.88 -7.31 6.28
CA HIS A 207 -23.87 -6.65 5.46
C HIS A 207 -23.33 -5.40 6.16
N SER A 208 -24.23 -4.55 6.67
CA SER A 208 -23.83 -3.32 7.36
C SER A 208 -23.12 -3.64 8.68
N GLU A 209 -23.52 -4.69 9.41
CA GLU A 209 -22.78 -5.17 10.58
C GLU A 209 -21.33 -5.52 10.22
N MET A 210 -21.13 -6.39 9.22
CA MET A 210 -19.80 -6.86 8.85
C MET A 210 -18.93 -5.73 8.33
N GLN A 211 -19.47 -4.86 7.48
CA GLN A 211 -18.76 -3.69 6.98
C GLN A 211 -18.37 -2.74 8.12
N TRP A 212 -19.27 -2.48 9.07
CA TRP A 212 -18.96 -1.69 10.28
C TRP A 212 -17.83 -2.30 11.11
N ARG A 213 -17.85 -3.63 11.34
CA ARG A 213 -16.77 -4.32 12.06
C ARG A 213 -15.45 -4.26 11.31
N LEU A 214 -15.45 -4.40 9.99
CA LEU A 214 -14.24 -4.25 9.16
C LEU A 214 -13.68 -2.83 9.19
N ILE A 215 -14.54 -1.80 9.26
CA ILE A 215 -14.10 -0.40 9.47
C ILE A 215 -13.39 -0.28 10.83
N ARG A 216 -14.02 -0.75 11.90
CA ARG A 216 -13.44 -0.66 13.25
C ARG A 216 -12.13 -1.45 13.38
N LEU A 217 -12.08 -2.66 12.83
CA LEU A 217 -10.85 -3.46 12.79
C LEU A 217 -9.76 -2.74 12.00
N GLY A 218 -10.06 -2.17 10.83
CA GLY A 218 -9.08 -1.45 10.01
C GLY A 218 -8.48 -0.23 10.73
N LEU A 219 -9.32 0.60 11.34
CA LEU A 219 -8.87 1.76 12.12
C LEU A 219 -7.99 1.35 13.31
N ARG A 220 -8.37 0.28 14.01
CA ARG A 220 -7.57 -0.28 15.12
C ARG A 220 -6.29 -0.96 14.66
N SER A 221 -6.23 -1.39 13.41
CA SER A 221 -5.02 -1.89 12.75
C SER A 221 -4.10 -0.78 12.27
N HIS A 222 -4.39 0.49 12.58
CA HIS A 222 -3.60 1.63 12.11
C HIS A 222 -3.63 1.74 10.56
N PHE A 223 -4.82 1.60 9.99
CA PHE A 223 -5.09 1.78 8.56
C PHE A 223 -6.22 2.78 8.32
N ASP A 224 -6.14 3.46 7.19
CA ASP A 224 -7.26 4.19 6.62
C ASP A 224 -8.24 3.20 5.98
N VAL A 225 -9.54 3.47 6.08
CA VAL A 225 -10.57 2.58 5.52
C VAL A 225 -11.37 3.30 4.43
N TRP A 226 -11.48 2.67 3.28
CA TRP A 226 -12.40 3.08 2.20
C TRP A 226 -13.60 2.13 2.13
N VAL A 227 -14.78 2.70 1.90
CA VAL A 227 -16.01 2.00 1.53
C VAL A 227 -16.66 2.73 0.35
N PRO A 228 -17.51 2.06 -0.47
CA PRO A 228 -18.21 2.69 -1.58
C PRO A 228 -19.04 3.91 -1.14
N GLU A 229 -19.22 4.91 -2.00
CA GLU A 229 -19.92 6.16 -1.63
C GLU A 229 -21.35 5.89 -1.13
N ASN A 230 -22.06 4.97 -1.77
CA ASN A 230 -23.41 4.56 -1.39
C ASN A 230 -23.47 3.96 0.03
N ASP A 231 -22.36 3.41 0.53
CA ASP A 231 -22.27 2.78 1.85
C ASP A 231 -21.80 3.75 2.94
N LYS A 232 -21.20 4.89 2.59
CA LYS A 232 -20.74 5.89 3.58
C LYS A 232 -21.87 6.46 4.44
N HIS A 233 -23.10 6.46 3.91
CA HIS A 233 -24.28 6.96 4.62
C HIS A 233 -24.93 5.93 5.55
N ARG A 234 -24.44 4.68 5.56
CA ARG A 234 -24.95 3.64 6.45
C ARG A 234 -24.53 3.90 7.90
N GLU A 235 -25.28 3.29 8.81
CA GLU A 235 -24.99 3.26 10.23
C GLU A 235 -25.17 1.85 10.78
N TRP A 236 -24.45 1.56 11.86
CA TRP A 236 -24.67 0.36 12.65
C TRP A 236 -24.50 0.70 14.13
N ASN A 237 -25.44 0.25 14.97
CA ASN A 237 -25.40 0.47 16.41
C ASN A 237 -25.24 1.95 16.83
N GLY A 238 -25.84 2.87 16.08
CA GLY A 238 -25.76 4.32 16.31
C GLY A 238 -24.47 4.98 15.82
N GLU A 239 -23.53 4.23 15.23
CA GLU A 239 -22.30 4.76 14.64
C GLU A 239 -22.41 4.87 13.12
N GLN A 240 -22.25 6.09 12.60
CA GLN A 240 -22.26 6.38 11.16
C GLN A 240 -20.90 6.05 10.52
N PHE A 241 -20.90 5.55 9.29
CA PHE A 241 -19.66 5.15 8.62
C PHE A 241 -18.84 6.35 8.14
N ARG A 242 -19.50 7.37 7.58
CA ARG A 242 -18.87 8.57 6.98
C ARG A 242 -17.74 9.20 7.81
N PRO A 243 -17.87 9.44 9.14
CA PRO A 243 -16.78 10.02 9.93
C PRO A 243 -15.58 9.08 10.17
N MET A 244 -15.74 7.78 9.94
CA MET A 244 -14.72 6.75 10.21
C MET A 244 -13.94 6.32 8.96
N VAL A 245 -14.37 6.74 7.77
CA VAL A 245 -13.82 6.28 6.49
C VAL A 245 -13.27 7.44 5.66
N LEU A 246 -12.40 7.13 4.72
CA LEU A 246 -11.82 8.09 3.79
C LEU A 246 -12.91 8.81 3.00
N LYS A 247 -12.87 10.15 3.04
CA LYS A 247 -13.79 11.00 2.29
C LYS A 247 -13.58 10.83 0.78
N ASP A 248 -12.33 10.92 0.33
CA ASP A 248 -11.96 10.93 -1.08
C ASP A 248 -11.01 9.76 -1.40
N PHE A 249 -11.26 9.11 -2.55
CA PHE A 249 -10.36 8.08 -3.05
C PHE A 249 -9.31 8.71 -3.96
N HIS A 250 -8.05 8.70 -3.53
CA HIS A 250 -6.93 9.20 -4.33
C HIS A 250 -6.61 8.21 -5.46
N GLU A 251 -7.09 8.53 -6.67
CA GLU A 251 -6.78 7.75 -7.87
C GLU A 251 -5.35 8.00 -8.35
N THR A 252 -4.59 6.91 -8.52
CA THR A 252 -3.26 6.90 -9.13
C THR A 252 -3.18 5.86 -10.24
N LEU A 253 -2.13 5.91 -11.06
CA LEU A 253 -1.96 4.99 -12.20
C LEU A 253 -1.86 3.51 -11.78
N ASP A 254 -1.31 3.26 -10.59
CA ASP A 254 -1.07 1.95 -9.99
C ASP A 254 -2.22 1.46 -9.10
N VAL A 255 -3.20 2.31 -8.80
CA VAL A 255 -4.38 1.97 -8.00
C VAL A 255 -5.61 1.91 -8.91
N PRO A 256 -6.18 0.72 -9.18
CA PRO A 256 -7.29 0.57 -10.11
C PRO A 256 -8.59 1.19 -9.58
N VAL A 257 -9.36 1.82 -10.48
CA VAL A 257 -10.64 2.49 -10.16
C VAL A 257 -11.67 1.50 -9.59
N TYR A 258 -11.61 0.23 -10.01
CA TYR A 258 -12.51 -0.85 -9.54
C TYR A 258 -12.51 -1.05 -8.03
N ILE A 259 -11.45 -0.62 -7.32
CA ILE A 259 -11.41 -0.61 -5.85
C ILE A 259 -12.60 0.16 -5.26
N LYS A 260 -13.14 1.17 -5.96
CA LYS A 260 -14.29 1.94 -5.47
C LYS A 260 -15.56 1.10 -5.29
N ASN A 261 -15.66 -0.02 -5.98
CA ASN A 261 -16.81 -0.92 -5.94
C ASN A 261 -16.64 -2.05 -4.92
N ILE A 262 -15.48 -2.12 -4.26
CA ILE A 262 -15.21 -3.14 -3.23
C ILE A 262 -15.76 -2.67 -1.90
N ASP A 263 -16.48 -3.56 -1.21
CA ASP A 263 -17.22 -3.25 0.02
C ASP A 263 -16.35 -2.61 1.11
N THR A 264 -15.12 -3.08 1.30
CA THR A 264 -14.17 -2.44 2.21
C THR A 264 -12.74 -2.60 1.72
N VAL A 265 -11.96 -1.53 1.75
CA VAL A 265 -10.53 -1.55 1.42
C VAL A 265 -9.73 -0.85 2.51
N TRP A 266 -8.72 -1.54 3.03
CA TRP A 266 -7.78 -0.98 4.00
C TRP A 266 -6.57 -0.42 3.26
N LYS A 267 -6.13 0.78 3.66
CA LYS A 267 -5.05 1.53 3.04
C LYS A 267 -4.07 2.05 4.10
N LEU A 268 -2.84 2.27 3.66
CA LEU A 268 -1.86 3.06 4.40
C LEU A 268 -1.27 4.06 3.41
N GLY A 269 -1.53 5.35 3.57
CA GLY A 269 -1.24 6.32 2.52
C GLY A 269 -1.98 5.97 1.22
N GLN A 270 -1.25 5.81 0.13
CA GLN A 270 -1.87 5.49 -1.17
C GLN A 270 -1.89 3.97 -1.46
N SER A 271 -1.08 3.20 -0.75
CA SER A 271 -0.99 1.74 -0.83
C SER A 271 -2.23 1.01 -0.32
N VAL A 272 -2.69 -0.01 -1.06
CA VAL A 272 -3.72 -0.96 -0.62
C VAL A 272 -3.07 -2.03 0.26
N LYS A 273 -3.71 -2.35 1.40
CA LYS A 273 -3.24 -3.34 2.37
C LYS A 273 -4.14 -4.57 2.47
N ALA A 274 -5.43 -4.41 2.24
CA ALA A 274 -6.39 -5.52 2.10
C ALA A 274 -7.64 -5.04 1.38
N ALA A 275 -8.35 -5.97 0.74
CA ALA A 275 -9.65 -5.73 0.13
C ALA A 275 -10.64 -6.83 0.56
N PHE A 276 -11.88 -6.44 0.87
CA PHE A 276 -12.90 -7.32 1.43
C PHE A 276 -14.21 -7.16 0.65
N GLU A 277 -14.78 -8.29 0.22
CA GLU A 277 -16.15 -8.38 -0.29
C GLU A 277 -17.03 -9.06 0.76
N VAL A 278 -18.16 -8.45 1.11
CA VAL A 278 -19.10 -8.97 2.10
C VAL A 278 -20.28 -9.62 1.38
N GLU A 279 -20.30 -10.95 1.40
CA GLU A 279 -21.23 -11.77 0.65
C GLU A 279 -22.45 -12.16 1.47
N ASN A 280 -23.56 -11.46 1.24
CA ASN A 280 -24.82 -11.64 1.97
C ASN A 280 -26.03 -12.06 1.11
N SER A 281 -25.87 -12.13 -0.22
CA SER A 281 -26.99 -12.34 -1.17
C SER A 281 -27.00 -13.75 -1.78
N THR A 282 -27.90 -14.09 -2.68
CA THR A 282 -27.87 -15.38 -3.41
C THR A 282 -26.71 -15.52 -4.40
N ALA A 283 -26.07 -14.42 -4.82
CA ALA A 283 -25.04 -14.40 -5.86
C ALA A 283 -23.63 -14.11 -5.29
N VAL A 284 -22.95 -15.15 -4.77
CA VAL A 284 -21.49 -15.10 -4.43
C VAL A 284 -20.64 -14.60 -5.60
N TYR A 285 -21.16 -14.75 -6.81
CA TYR A 285 -20.46 -14.50 -8.05
C TYR A 285 -20.06 -13.03 -8.24
N SER A 286 -20.85 -12.07 -7.74
CA SER A 286 -20.59 -10.66 -8.00
C SER A 286 -19.40 -10.12 -7.20
N GLY A 287 -19.24 -10.48 -5.92
CA GLY A 287 -18.04 -10.11 -5.17
C GLY A 287 -16.78 -10.77 -5.74
N ILE A 288 -16.85 -12.04 -6.14
CA ILE A 288 -15.72 -12.71 -6.80
C ILE A 288 -15.33 -11.99 -8.10
N LEU A 289 -16.31 -11.53 -8.89
CA LEU A 289 -16.05 -10.80 -10.13
C LEU A 289 -15.34 -9.46 -9.88
N ARG A 290 -15.73 -8.71 -8.84
CA ARG A 290 -15.04 -7.46 -8.47
C ARG A 290 -13.59 -7.72 -8.06
N LEU A 291 -13.35 -8.81 -7.32
CA LEU A 291 -11.98 -9.23 -6.98
C LEU A 291 -11.21 -9.73 -8.22
N SER A 292 -11.88 -10.36 -9.19
CA SER A 292 -11.22 -10.78 -10.44
C SER A 292 -10.79 -9.59 -11.30
N ASP A 293 -11.64 -8.57 -11.41
CA ASP A 293 -11.30 -7.33 -12.12
C ASP A 293 -10.12 -6.61 -11.44
N LEU A 294 -10.15 -6.51 -10.10
CA LEU A 294 -9.03 -5.96 -9.34
C LEU A 294 -7.74 -6.73 -9.62
N ARG A 295 -7.79 -8.06 -9.56
CA ARG A 295 -6.63 -8.92 -9.81
C ARG A 295 -6.12 -8.79 -11.24
N ALA A 296 -7.00 -8.74 -12.23
CA ALA A 296 -6.63 -8.58 -13.64
C ALA A 296 -5.90 -7.25 -13.92
N LEU A 297 -6.25 -6.20 -13.19
CA LEU A 297 -5.62 -4.88 -13.30
C LEU A 297 -4.37 -4.70 -12.42
N THR A 298 -4.19 -5.58 -11.44
CA THR A 298 -3.03 -5.58 -10.52
C THR A 298 -2.48 -7.00 -10.33
N PRO A 299 -2.03 -7.69 -11.41
CA PRO A 299 -1.62 -9.09 -11.35
C PRO A 299 -0.36 -9.30 -10.51
N ASN A 300 0.43 -8.25 -10.28
CA ASN A 300 1.60 -8.32 -9.41
C ASN A 300 1.31 -8.00 -7.95
N SER A 301 0.10 -7.54 -7.60
CA SER A 301 -0.24 -7.15 -6.23
C SER A 301 0.02 -8.27 -5.22
N SER A 302 0.57 -7.89 -4.06
CA SER A 302 0.88 -8.81 -2.96
C SER A 302 -0.07 -8.69 -1.77
N TYR A 303 -1.10 -7.83 -1.83
CA TYR A 303 -2.02 -7.62 -0.71
C TYR A 303 -3.12 -8.71 -0.70
N PRO A 304 -3.56 -9.17 0.47
CA PRO A 304 -4.60 -10.18 0.58
C PRO A 304 -5.97 -9.69 0.13
N LEU A 305 -6.72 -10.60 -0.49
CA LEU A 305 -8.12 -10.42 -0.87
C LEU A 305 -8.98 -11.33 0.00
N PHE A 306 -10.11 -10.83 0.49
CA PHE A 306 -10.99 -11.57 1.37
C PHE A 306 -12.42 -11.61 0.87
N ILE A 307 -13.05 -12.77 1.01
CA ILE A 307 -14.51 -12.91 0.95
C ILE A 307 -15.00 -13.18 2.36
N VAL A 308 -15.89 -12.31 2.82
CA VAL A 308 -16.49 -12.36 4.16
C VAL A 308 -17.92 -12.86 4.01
N ALA A 309 -18.26 -14.04 4.53
CA ALA A 309 -19.60 -14.62 4.39
C ALA A 309 -19.98 -15.52 5.58
N PRO A 310 -21.27 -15.86 5.78
CA PRO A 310 -21.68 -16.88 6.76
C PRO A 310 -21.02 -18.23 6.51
N LYS A 311 -20.83 -19.03 7.57
CA LYS A 311 -20.10 -20.31 7.53
C LYS A 311 -20.74 -21.32 6.57
N GLU A 312 -22.05 -21.29 6.46
CA GLU A 312 -22.86 -22.14 5.60
C GLU A 312 -22.56 -21.90 4.11
N ARG A 313 -22.03 -20.73 3.75
CA ARG A 313 -21.66 -20.36 2.38
C ARG A 313 -20.23 -20.71 2.01
N LYS A 314 -19.39 -21.10 2.96
CA LYS A 314 -17.96 -21.38 2.73
C LYS A 314 -17.74 -22.32 1.55
N GLN A 315 -18.45 -23.46 1.52
CA GLN A 315 -18.27 -24.43 0.44
C GLN A 315 -18.69 -23.86 -0.92
N LYS A 316 -19.74 -23.03 -0.96
CA LYS A 316 -20.17 -22.34 -2.19
C LYS A 316 -19.08 -21.37 -2.67
N VAL A 317 -18.51 -20.56 -1.78
CA VAL A 317 -17.39 -19.65 -2.10
C VAL A 317 -16.21 -20.42 -2.68
N PHE A 318 -15.79 -21.51 -2.02
CA PHE A 318 -14.69 -22.33 -2.50
C PHE A 318 -14.99 -22.98 -3.84
N ASN A 319 -16.20 -23.52 -4.05
CA ASN A 319 -16.59 -24.10 -5.33
C ASN A 319 -16.55 -23.06 -6.47
N GLU A 320 -17.01 -21.83 -6.22
CA GLU A 320 -16.92 -20.76 -7.23
C GLU A 320 -15.46 -20.41 -7.52
N LEU A 321 -14.61 -20.21 -6.51
CA LEU A 321 -13.19 -19.89 -6.70
C LEU A 321 -12.42 -20.97 -7.49
N HIS A 322 -12.79 -22.25 -7.36
CA HIS A 322 -12.18 -23.34 -8.12
C HIS A 322 -12.56 -23.34 -9.61
N ARG A 323 -13.60 -22.61 -10.03
CA ARG A 323 -14.02 -22.58 -11.42
C ARG A 323 -12.86 -22.12 -12.30
N PRO A 324 -12.60 -22.75 -13.46
CA PRO A 324 -11.48 -22.39 -14.34
C PRO A 324 -11.41 -20.90 -14.70
N THR A 325 -12.57 -20.23 -14.74
CA THR A 325 -12.67 -18.78 -14.94
C THR A 325 -11.91 -17.96 -13.89
N PHE A 326 -11.83 -18.44 -12.64
CA PHE A 326 -11.19 -17.75 -11.51
C PHE A 326 -9.87 -18.39 -11.07
N SER A 327 -9.72 -19.71 -11.23
CA SER A 327 -8.52 -20.49 -10.84
C SER A 327 -7.44 -20.60 -11.93
N ASN A 328 -7.64 -19.94 -13.08
CA ASN A 328 -6.63 -19.95 -14.14
C ASN A 328 -5.30 -19.32 -13.69
N PRO A 329 -4.17 -19.63 -14.35
CA PRO A 329 -2.85 -19.14 -13.96
C PRO A 329 -2.69 -17.61 -13.93
N TYR A 330 -3.54 -16.87 -14.64
CA TYR A 330 -3.48 -15.41 -14.69
C TYR A 330 -4.15 -14.77 -13.47
N LEU A 331 -5.36 -15.21 -13.11
CA LEU A 331 -6.07 -14.66 -11.95
C LEU A 331 -5.66 -15.34 -10.64
N ASN A 332 -5.58 -16.68 -10.64
CA ASN A 332 -5.15 -17.49 -9.51
C ASN A 332 -5.95 -17.20 -8.22
N LEU A 333 -7.25 -16.87 -8.36
CA LEU A 333 -8.09 -16.40 -7.24
C LEU A 333 -8.27 -17.46 -6.16
N ASP A 334 -8.29 -18.74 -6.54
CA ASP A 334 -8.34 -19.87 -5.63
C ASP A 334 -7.18 -19.91 -4.62
N LYS A 335 -6.02 -19.34 -4.98
CA LYS A 335 -4.83 -19.31 -4.12
C LYS A 335 -4.68 -18.01 -3.33
N ILE A 336 -5.14 -16.90 -3.88
CA ILE A 336 -4.92 -15.58 -3.28
C ILE A 336 -6.11 -15.09 -2.44
N VAL A 337 -7.34 -15.48 -2.80
CA VAL A 337 -8.54 -15.08 -2.06
C VAL A 337 -8.68 -15.97 -0.84
N LYS A 338 -8.88 -15.34 0.30
CA LYS A 338 -9.08 -16.02 1.58
C LYS A 338 -10.53 -15.84 2.04
N TYR A 339 -11.06 -16.85 2.70
CA TYR A 339 -12.41 -16.82 3.27
C TYR A 339 -12.36 -16.43 4.74
N LEU A 340 -13.23 -15.50 5.16
CA LEU A 340 -13.45 -15.15 6.55
C LEU A 340 -14.93 -15.34 6.89
N SER A 341 -15.21 -16.08 7.96
CA SER A 341 -16.59 -16.23 8.43
C SER A 341 -17.05 -14.98 9.18
N TYR A 342 -18.37 -14.72 9.19
CA TYR A 342 -18.94 -13.66 10.02
C TYR A 342 -18.57 -13.83 11.48
N ASP A 343 -18.61 -15.05 12.02
CA ASP A 343 -18.23 -15.33 13.40
C ASP A 343 -16.75 -15.01 13.67
N SER A 344 -15.87 -15.28 12.69
CA SER A 344 -14.45 -14.90 12.80
C SER A 344 -14.29 -13.38 12.93
N ILE A 345 -15.03 -12.59 12.14
CA ILE A 345 -15.00 -11.13 12.21
C ILE A 345 -15.57 -10.63 13.54
N ARG A 346 -16.72 -11.17 13.98
CA ARG A 346 -17.34 -10.81 15.26
C ARG A 346 -16.40 -11.07 16.43
N ASN A 347 -15.83 -12.27 16.50
CA ASN A 347 -14.88 -12.67 17.54
C ASN A 347 -13.62 -11.81 17.53
N LEU A 348 -13.06 -11.49 16.36
CA LEU A 348 -11.88 -10.62 16.24
C LEU A 348 -12.19 -9.21 16.75
N ASP A 349 -13.30 -8.61 16.32
CA ASP A 349 -13.68 -7.26 16.76
C ASP A 349 -13.98 -7.21 18.27
N GLU A 350 -14.56 -8.26 18.84
CA GLU A 350 -14.80 -8.37 20.28
C GLU A 350 -13.51 -8.55 21.08
N THR A 351 -12.61 -9.44 20.65
CA THR A 351 -11.28 -9.62 21.28
C THR A 351 -10.50 -8.31 21.30
N VAL A 352 -10.57 -7.57 20.19
CA VAL A 352 -9.89 -6.27 20.06
C VAL A 352 -10.50 -5.20 20.96
N LYS A 353 -11.81 -5.25 21.26
CA LYS A 353 -12.43 -4.36 22.26
C LYS A 353 -11.80 -4.56 23.64
N GLU A 354 -11.43 -5.79 23.99
CA GLU A 354 -10.87 -6.15 25.29
C GLU A 354 -9.37 -5.82 25.42
N ASP A 355 -8.59 -5.96 24.34
CA ASP A 355 -7.17 -5.56 24.29
C ASP A 355 -6.86 -4.65 23.08
N PRO A 356 -6.84 -3.32 23.28
CA PRO A 356 -6.61 -2.35 22.21
C PRO A 356 -5.17 -2.30 21.67
N THR A 357 -4.21 -2.96 22.32
CA THR A 357 -2.78 -2.62 22.14
C THR A 357 -2.10 -3.33 20.97
N ARG A 358 -2.79 -4.24 20.25
CA ARG A 358 -2.07 -5.17 19.37
C ARG A 358 -2.85 -5.80 18.23
N PHE A 359 -3.55 -5.04 17.38
CA PHE A 359 -4.09 -5.65 16.15
C PHE A 359 -3.17 -5.46 14.94
N ASP A 360 -2.68 -6.58 14.40
CA ASP A 360 -1.94 -6.65 13.14
C ASP A 360 -2.79 -7.40 12.09
N ILE A 361 -2.64 -7.06 10.81
CA ILE A 361 -3.31 -7.72 9.69
C ILE A 361 -3.07 -9.24 9.70
N ASP A 362 -1.95 -9.68 10.27
CA ASP A 362 -1.62 -11.08 10.47
C ASP A 362 -2.70 -11.87 11.21
N TRP A 363 -3.50 -11.24 12.08
CA TRP A 363 -4.61 -11.91 12.77
C TRP A 363 -5.74 -12.28 11.82
N LEU A 364 -6.08 -11.42 10.86
CA LEU A 364 -7.01 -11.78 9.80
C LEU A 364 -6.46 -12.95 9.00
N LEU A 365 -5.17 -12.92 8.65
CA LEU A 365 -4.54 -14.01 7.90
C LEU A 365 -4.55 -15.33 8.67
N GLN A 366 -4.39 -15.31 9.99
CA GLN A 366 -4.47 -16.49 10.85
C GLN A 366 -5.88 -17.08 10.97
N LYS A 367 -6.93 -16.22 10.95
CA LYS A 367 -8.33 -16.67 11.00
C LYS A 367 -8.90 -17.01 9.64
N ALA A 368 -8.29 -16.51 8.58
CA ALA A 368 -8.78 -16.71 7.22
C ALA A 368 -8.44 -18.11 6.72
N GLU A 369 -9.41 -18.72 6.05
CA GLU A 369 -9.30 -20.05 5.50
C GLU A 369 -8.98 -19.95 4.01
N THR A 370 -8.02 -20.74 3.54
CA THR A 370 -7.72 -20.88 2.10
C THR A 370 -8.29 -22.19 1.59
N ILE A 371 -8.46 -22.27 0.27
CA ILE A 371 -8.65 -23.55 -0.39
C ILE A 371 -7.45 -24.44 -0.06
N THR A 372 -7.72 -25.61 0.50
CA THR A 372 -6.73 -26.66 0.67
C THR A 372 -6.81 -27.54 -0.57
N LEU A 373 -5.70 -27.67 -1.30
CA LEU A 373 -5.59 -28.63 -2.39
C LEU A 373 -5.65 -30.02 -1.75
N SER A 374 -6.77 -30.71 -1.95
CA SER A 374 -6.95 -32.12 -1.56
C SER A 374 -6.20 -33.05 -2.50
#